data_AF-A0A480TS32-F1
#
_entry.id   AF-A0A480TS32-F1
#
_cell.length_a   1.000
_cell.length_b   1.000
_cell.length_c   1.000
_cell.angle_alpha   90.00
_cell.angle_beta   90.00
_cell.angle_gamma   90.00
#
_symmetry.space_group_name_H-M   'P 1'
#
loop_
_entity.id
_entity.type
_entity.pdbx_description
1 polymer ?
#
loop_
_entity_poly.entity_id
_entity_poly.type
_entity_poly.pdbx_seq_one_letter_code
_entity_poly.pdbx_strand_id
1 'polypeptide(L)'
;MAAAGAAATDLEVVRGKRAALFFAAVAIVLGLPLWWKTTETYRASLPYSEISGLNSLQLRLMVPVTVVFTQESVPLDDQEKLPFTVVHEREIPLKYKLKIKCRFQKAYRRALDHEEEALSSGSVQEAETMLAEPLEQAEGSLTVYVISEHSPLLPKDMMSYIGPKRTAVVRGITHREAFNIIGRRIIQVAQAMSLTEDVLAAALADHLPEDKWSSDKRRPLKSSLGYEITFSLLNPDPKSHDVHWDIEGAVRRFVQPFLNALSAAGNFSVDSQVSLGAR
;
A
#
# COMPACT_ATOMS: atom_id res chain seq x y z
N MET A 1 50.42 80.91 -21.57
CA MET A 1 50.58 79.47 -21.24
C MET A 1 49.46 78.89 -20.37
N ALA A 2 48.69 79.67 -19.58
CA ALA A 2 47.65 79.12 -18.69
C ALA A 2 46.41 78.52 -19.41
N ALA A 3 46.00 79.07 -20.57
CA ALA A 3 44.80 78.61 -21.28
C ALA A 3 44.96 77.21 -21.92
N ALA A 4 46.18 76.82 -22.30
CA ALA A 4 46.46 75.49 -22.86
C ALA A 4 46.42 74.39 -21.78
N GLY A 5 46.78 74.71 -20.54
CA GLY A 5 46.69 73.80 -19.40
C GLY A 5 45.25 73.51 -18.98
N ALA A 6 44.38 74.53 -18.99
CA ALA A 6 42.95 74.35 -18.67
C ALA A 6 42.19 73.51 -19.71
N ALA A 7 42.49 73.70 -20.99
CA ALA A 7 41.91 72.89 -22.06
C ALA A 7 42.36 71.43 -22.03
N ALA A 8 43.62 71.17 -21.62
CA ALA A 8 44.13 69.81 -21.43
C ALA A 8 43.44 69.07 -20.27
N THR A 9 43.18 69.76 -19.15
CA THR A 9 42.48 69.18 -17.99
C THR A 9 41.01 68.86 -18.28
N ASP A 10 40.30 69.71 -19.06
CA ASP A 10 38.92 69.41 -19.46
C ASP A 10 38.81 68.19 -20.39
N LEU A 11 39.80 68.02 -21.28
CA LEU A 11 39.92 66.85 -22.15
C LEU A 11 40.14 65.55 -21.37
N GLU A 12 40.90 65.59 -20.28
CA GLU A 12 41.13 64.44 -19.39
C GLU A 12 39.88 64.06 -18.60
N VAL A 13 39.13 65.05 -18.10
CA VAL A 13 37.84 64.80 -17.39
C VAL A 13 36.81 64.18 -18.34
N VAL A 14 36.73 64.66 -19.59
CA VAL A 14 35.83 64.10 -20.61
C VAL A 14 36.27 62.68 -21.01
N ARG A 15 37.57 62.41 -21.13
CA ARG A 15 38.11 61.07 -21.37
C ARG A 15 37.80 60.11 -20.21
N GLY A 16 37.97 60.56 -18.96
CA GLY A 16 37.64 59.79 -17.76
C GLY A 16 36.15 59.42 -17.68
N LYS A 17 35.25 60.38 -17.98
CA LYS A 17 33.80 60.12 -18.05
C LYS A 17 33.45 59.10 -19.14
N ARG A 18 34.07 59.18 -20.33
CA ARG A 18 33.84 58.22 -21.42
C ARG A 18 34.38 56.82 -21.07
N ALA A 19 35.54 56.75 -20.42
CA ALA A 19 36.09 55.48 -19.94
C ALA A 19 35.19 54.84 -18.87
N ALA A 20 34.70 55.62 -17.90
CA ALA A 20 33.76 55.14 -16.89
C ALA A 20 32.44 54.64 -17.51
N LEU A 21 31.89 55.35 -18.50
CA LEU A 21 30.72 54.90 -19.24
C LEU A 21 30.97 53.60 -20.02
N PHE A 22 32.17 53.44 -20.62
CA PHE A 22 32.53 52.22 -21.32
C PHE A 22 32.66 51.03 -20.36
N PHE A 23 33.32 51.20 -19.21
CA PHE A 23 33.39 50.16 -18.18
C PHE A 23 32.01 49.80 -17.64
N ALA A 24 31.15 50.78 -17.39
CA ALA A 24 29.77 50.53 -16.97
C ALA A 24 28.97 49.76 -18.05
N ALA A 25 29.11 50.13 -19.33
CA ALA A 25 28.46 49.44 -20.43
C ALA A 25 28.95 47.98 -20.55
N VAL A 26 30.26 47.74 -20.46
CA VAL A 26 30.83 46.39 -20.47
C VAL A 26 30.36 45.56 -19.28
N ALA A 27 30.34 46.14 -18.07
CA ALA A 27 29.84 45.47 -16.88
C ALA A 27 28.35 45.11 -16.98
N ILE A 28 27.53 45.94 -17.62
CA ILE A 28 26.11 45.64 -17.86
C ILE A 28 25.95 44.57 -18.96
N VAL A 29 26.62 44.73 -20.10
CA VAL A 29 26.46 43.85 -21.26
C VAL A 29 27.07 42.46 -21.04
N LEU A 30 28.19 42.36 -20.34
CA LEU A 30 28.85 41.08 -20.06
C LEU A 30 28.60 40.60 -18.64
N GLY A 31 28.65 41.50 -17.66
CA GLY A 31 28.51 41.14 -16.25
C GLY A 31 27.11 40.65 -15.89
N LEU A 32 26.04 41.29 -16.36
CA LEU A 32 24.67 40.83 -16.05
C LEU A 32 24.35 39.45 -16.66
N PRO A 33 24.62 39.16 -17.95
CA PRO A 33 24.36 37.84 -18.50
C PRO A 33 25.22 36.76 -17.86
N LEU A 34 26.49 37.06 -17.56
CA LEU A 34 27.40 36.11 -16.91
C LEU A 34 26.98 35.85 -15.46
N TRP A 35 26.61 36.89 -14.70
CA TRP A 35 26.09 36.77 -13.35
C TRP A 35 24.79 35.97 -13.34
N TRP A 36 23.86 36.26 -14.26
CA TRP A 36 22.62 35.50 -14.39
C TRP A 36 22.89 34.03 -14.71
N LYS A 37 23.78 33.73 -15.67
CA LYS A 37 24.11 32.34 -16.03
C LYS A 37 24.86 31.58 -14.95
N THR A 38 25.67 32.24 -14.14
CA THR A 38 26.44 31.61 -13.05
C THR A 38 25.64 31.48 -11.75
N THR A 39 24.62 32.32 -11.55
CA THR A 39 23.70 32.26 -10.41
C THR A 39 22.38 31.54 -10.72
N GLU A 40 22.13 31.22 -11.98
CA GLU A 40 21.00 30.39 -12.41
C GLU A 40 21.16 29.02 -11.75
N THR A 41 20.39 28.81 -10.70
CA THR A 41 20.29 27.52 -10.03
C THR A 41 19.63 26.55 -10.98
N TYR A 42 20.31 25.45 -11.30
CA TYR A 42 19.71 24.38 -12.09
C TYR A 42 18.41 23.93 -11.43
N ARG A 43 17.30 24.10 -12.15
CA ARG A 43 15.99 23.56 -11.78
C ARG A 43 15.68 22.46 -12.77
N ALA A 44 15.67 21.22 -12.30
CA ALA A 44 15.16 20.12 -13.10
C ALA A 44 13.73 20.47 -13.55
N SER A 45 13.41 20.21 -14.82
CA SER A 45 12.04 20.33 -15.31
C SER A 45 11.16 19.32 -14.56
N LEU A 46 10.28 19.80 -13.68
CA LEU A 46 9.30 18.93 -13.04
C LEU A 46 8.19 18.60 -14.06
N PRO A 47 7.77 17.33 -14.18
CA PRO A 47 6.69 16.93 -15.06
C PRO A 47 5.33 17.32 -14.45
N TYR A 48 4.99 18.61 -14.52
CA TYR A 48 3.77 19.15 -13.93
C TYR A 48 2.49 18.52 -14.50
N SER A 49 2.50 18.15 -15.79
CA SER A 49 1.39 17.44 -16.43
C SER A 49 1.16 16.06 -15.79
N GLU A 50 2.22 15.28 -15.60
CA GLU A 50 2.14 13.97 -14.93
C GLU A 50 1.68 14.12 -13.49
N ILE A 51 2.26 15.05 -12.72
CA ILE A 51 1.87 15.34 -11.34
C ILE A 51 0.39 15.74 -11.26
N SER A 52 -0.09 16.57 -12.19
CA SER A 52 -1.51 16.95 -12.27
C SER A 52 -2.40 15.76 -12.64
N GLY A 53 -1.90 14.84 -13.47
CA GLY A 53 -2.55 13.57 -13.80
C GLY A 53 -2.72 12.66 -12.58
N LEU A 54 -1.79 12.69 -11.62
CA LEU A 54 -1.89 11.91 -10.38
C LEU A 54 -3.12 12.29 -9.55
N ASN A 55 -3.58 13.55 -9.60
CA ASN A 55 -4.79 13.99 -8.91
C ASN A 55 -6.07 13.32 -9.47
N SER A 56 -6.01 12.78 -10.69
CA SER A 56 -7.11 12.04 -11.31
C SER A 56 -7.02 10.52 -11.14
N LEU A 57 -5.93 10.02 -10.53
CA LEU A 57 -5.76 8.57 -10.31
C LEU A 57 -6.82 8.06 -9.35
N GLN A 58 -7.66 7.17 -9.88
CA GLN A 58 -8.59 6.39 -9.06
C GLN A 58 -7.88 5.13 -8.60
N LEU A 59 -7.57 5.06 -7.31
CA LEU A 59 -7.06 3.84 -6.70
C LEU A 59 -8.13 2.75 -6.82
N ARG A 60 -7.80 1.66 -7.50
CA ARG A 60 -8.70 0.52 -7.72
C ARG A 60 -8.10 -0.72 -7.08
N LEU A 61 -8.80 -1.27 -6.09
CA LEU A 61 -8.46 -2.54 -5.48
C LEU A 61 -9.35 -3.63 -6.09
N MET A 62 -8.74 -4.61 -6.74
CA MET A 62 -9.46 -5.77 -7.29
C MET A 62 -9.38 -6.92 -6.31
N VAL A 63 -10.52 -7.48 -5.92
CA VAL A 63 -10.61 -8.66 -5.05
C VAL A 63 -11.32 -9.78 -5.82
N PRO A 64 -10.59 -10.76 -6.36
CA PRO A 64 -11.20 -11.95 -6.95
C PRO A 64 -11.86 -12.79 -5.85
N VAL A 65 -13.14 -13.14 -6.02
CA VAL A 65 -13.88 -13.99 -5.08
C VAL A 65 -14.44 -15.17 -5.85
N THR A 66 -14.01 -16.37 -5.51
CA THR A 66 -14.57 -17.60 -6.06
C THR A 66 -15.61 -18.13 -5.10
N VAL A 67 -16.86 -18.26 -5.55
CA VAL A 67 -17.96 -18.81 -4.77
C VAL A 67 -18.25 -20.21 -5.29
N VAL A 68 -18.14 -21.20 -4.41
CA VAL A 68 -18.24 -22.61 -4.74
C VAL A 68 -19.46 -23.19 -4.04
N PHE A 69 -20.45 -23.68 -4.78
CA PHE A 69 -21.62 -24.34 -4.20
C PHE A 69 -21.47 -25.86 -4.21
N THR A 70 -21.66 -26.49 -3.05
CA THR A 70 -21.88 -27.94 -2.95
C THR A 70 -23.16 -28.35 -3.68
N GLN A 71 -23.30 -29.62 -4.05
CA GLN A 71 -24.44 -30.08 -4.87
C GLN A 71 -25.80 -29.73 -4.25
N GLU A 72 -25.93 -29.91 -2.94
CA GLU A 72 -27.17 -29.65 -2.19
C GLU A 72 -27.38 -28.18 -1.77
N SER A 73 -26.41 -27.30 -2.03
CA SER A 73 -26.49 -25.89 -1.61
C SER A 73 -26.87 -24.92 -2.72
N VAL A 74 -26.95 -25.41 -3.97
CA VAL A 74 -27.34 -24.59 -5.11
C VAL A 74 -28.85 -24.29 -5.05
N PRO A 75 -29.27 -23.00 -5.02
CA PRO A 75 -30.68 -22.65 -5.08
C PRO A 75 -31.36 -23.21 -6.34
N LEU A 76 -32.55 -23.80 -6.17
CA LEU A 76 -33.29 -24.53 -7.22
C LEU A 76 -33.52 -23.70 -8.49
N ASP A 77 -33.78 -22.39 -8.36
CA ASP A 77 -34.08 -21.49 -9.48
C ASP A 77 -32.84 -21.08 -10.31
N ASP A 78 -31.63 -21.35 -9.82
CA ASP A 78 -30.37 -20.81 -10.37
C ASP A 78 -29.36 -21.91 -10.76
N GLN A 79 -29.72 -23.19 -10.64
CA GLN A 79 -28.84 -24.33 -10.98
C GLN A 79 -28.31 -24.30 -12.41
N GLU A 80 -29.11 -23.81 -13.36
CA GLU A 80 -28.77 -23.70 -14.79
C GLU A 80 -27.93 -22.47 -15.13
N LYS A 81 -27.82 -21.49 -14.23
CA LYS A 81 -27.09 -20.24 -14.49
C LYS A 81 -25.60 -20.33 -14.15
N LEU A 82 -25.18 -21.38 -13.45
CA LEU A 82 -23.80 -21.62 -13.07
C LEU A 82 -23.01 -22.24 -14.24
N PRO A 83 -21.78 -21.77 -14.55
CA PRO A 83 -21.03 -20.71 -13.87
C PRO A 83 -21.35 -19.31 -14.41
N PHE A 84 -21.30 -18.29 -13.53
CA PHE A 84 -21.44 -16.88 -13.91
C PHE A 84 -20.59 -15.95 -13.04
N THR A 85 -20.40 -14.71 -13.50
CA THR A 85 -19.61 -13.70 -12.77
C THR A 85 -20.47 -12.49 -12.42
N VAL A 86 -20.40 -12.03 -11.18
CA VAL A 86 -21.03 -10.78 -10.72
C VAL A 86 -19.96 -9.85 -10.16
N VAL A 87 -19.96 -8.62 -10.66
CA VAL A 87 -19.07 -7.57 -10.15
C VAL A 87 -19.84 -6.74 -9.12
N HIS A 88 -19.23 -6.54 -7.95
CA HIS A 88 -19.71 -5.61 -6.95
C HIS A 88 -18.64 -4.54 -6.70
N GLU A 89 -19.00 -3.28 -6.87
CA GLU A 89 -18.12 -2.15 -6.63
C GLU A 89 -18.56 -1.39 -5.37
N ARG A 90 -17.57 -0.98 -4.57
CA ARG A 90 -17.74 -0.16 -3.39
C ARG A 90 -16.72 0.97 -3.42
N GLU A 91 -17.17 2.19 -3.15
CA GLU A 91 -16.26 3.30 -2.86
C GLU A 91 -15.99 3.35 -1.36
N ILE A 92 -14.71 3.37 -1.01
CA ILE A 92 -14.24 3.62 0.36
C ILE A 92 -13.74 5.07 0.38
N PRO A 93 -14.46 5.99 1.05
CA PRO A 93 -14.02 7.36 1.18
C PRO A 93 -12.81 7.40 2.11
N LEU A 94 -11.70 7.97 1.65
CA LEU A 94 -10.56 8.29 2.50
C LEU A 94 -10.61 9.76 2.89
N LYS A 95 -9.75 10.15 3.84
CA LYS A 95 -9.53 11.57 4.13
C LYS A 95 -9.08 12.32 2.86
N TYR A 96 -9.41 13.62 2.79
CA TYR A 96 -8.94 14.54 1.73
C TYR A 96 -9.42 14.22 0.30
N LYS A 97 -10.69 13.81 0.15
CA LYS A 97 -11.36 13.58 -1.14
C LYS A 97 -10.78 12.43 -1.99
N LEU A 98 -9.80 11.70 -1.49
CA LEU A 98 -9.35 10.45 -2.10
C LEU A 98 -10.39 9.37 -1.89
N LYS A 99 -10.61 8.58 -2.93
CA LYS A 99 -11.57 7.46 -2.92
C LYS A 99 -10.88 6.23 -3.46
N ILE A 100 -10.96 5.14 -2.72
CA ILE A 100 -10.57 3.82 -3.24
C ILE A 100 -11.82 3.14 -3.76
N LYS A 101 -11.75 2.68 -5.01
CA LYS A 101 -12.77 1.82 -5.60
C LYS A 101 -12.36 0.37 -5.38
N CYS A 102 -13.03 -0.30 -4.45
CA CYS A 102 -12.89 -1.74 -4.25
C CYS A 102 -13.87 -2.48 -5.16
N ARG A 103 -13.35 -3.36 -6.00
CA ARG A 103 -14.13 -4.16 -6.95
C ARG A 103 -13.99 -5.64 -6.60
N PHE A 104 -15.07 -6.21 -6.09
CA PHE A 104 -15.21 -7.63 -5.82
C PHE A 104 -15.73 -8.34 -7.07
N GLN A 105 -14.89 -9.17 -7.68
CA GLN A 105 -15.27 -9.96 -8.84
C GLN A 105 -15.65 -11.37 -8.37
N LYS A 106 -16.95 -11.64 -8.26
CA LYS A 106 -17.46 -12.91 -7.74
C LYS A 106 -17.70 -13.88 -8.89
N ALA A 107 -16.90 -14.93 -9.00
CA ALA A 107 -17.11 -16.03 -9.94
C ALA A 107 -17.81 -17.18 -9.21
N TYR A 108 -19.00 -17.55 -9.67
CA TYR A 108 -19.80 -18.62 -9.07
C TYR A 108 -19.62 -19.91 -9.86
N ARG A 109 -19.33 -21.01 -9.18
CA ARG A 109 -19.19 -22.35 -9.77
C ARG A 109 -19.70 -23.44 -8.82
N ARG A 110 -19.85 -24.66 -9.35
CA ARG A 110 -20.09 -25.86 -8.53
C ARG A 110 -18.77 -26.36 -7.91
N ALA A 111 -18.89 -27.05 -6.79
CA ALA A 111 -17.80 -27.78 -6.17
C ALA A 111 -17.28 -28.89 -7.10
N LEU A 112 -15.97 -29.11 -7.06
CA LEU A 112 -15.30 -30.26 -7.65
C LEU A 112 -15.42 -31.46 -6.70
N ASP A 113 -15.21 -32.67 -7.21
CA ASP A 113 -15.40 -33.91 -6.43
C ASP A 113 -14.57 -33.93 -5.14
N HIS A 114 -13.31 -33.48 -5.19
CA HIS A 114 -12.44 -33.39 -4.01
C HIS A 114 -12.91 -32.31 -3.01
N GLU A 115 -13.50 -31.22 -3.48
CA GLU A 115 -14.04 -30.16 -2.62
C GLU A 115 -15.31 -30.65 -1.92
N GLU A 116 -16.16 -31.41 -2.63
CA GLU A 116 -17.37 -32.01 -2.08
C GLU A 116 -17.04 -33.02 -0.98
N GLU A 117 -16.02 -33.86 -1.21
CA GLU A 117 -15.51 -34.80 -0.20
C GLU A 117 -14.98 -34.07 1.04
N ALA A 118 -14.18 -33.02 0.84
CA ALA A 118 -13.66 -32.21 1.93
C ALA A 118 -14.77 -31.53 2.74
N LEU A 119 -15.77 -30.95 2.06
CA LEU A 119 -16.89 -30.24 2.69
C LEU A 119 -17.93 -31.18 3.31
N SER A 120 -17.87 -32.47 2.98
CA SER A 120 -18.67 -33.53 3.60
C SER A 120 -18.03 -34.12 4.86
N SER A 121 -16.80 -33.70 5.20
CA SER A 121 -16.13 -34.10 6.44
C SER A 121 -16.88 -33.60 7.68
N GLY A 122 -16.67 -34.27 8.83
CA GLY A 122 -17.35 -33.93 10.07
C GLY A 122 -16.75 -32.73 10.83
N SER A 123 -15.62 -32.19 10.35
CA SER A 123 -14.81 -31.20 11.05
C SER A 123 -14.27 -30.16 10.08
N VAL A 124 -14.41 -28.88 10.44
CA VAL A 124 -13.91 -27.76 9.62
C VAL A 124 -12.40 -27.86 9.40
N GLN A 125 -11.64 -28.29 10.41
CA GLN A 125 -10.19 -28.38 10.34
C GLN A 125 -9.72 -29.47 9.35
N GLU A 126 -10.47 -30.57 9.26
CA GLU A 126 -10.20 -31.64 8.29
C GLU A 126 -10.50 -31.15 6.88
N ALA A 127 -11.68 -30.53 6.68
CA ALA A 127 -12.05 -29.90 5.41
C ALA A 127 -10.99 -28.90 4.94
N GLU A 128 -10.50 -28.03 5.83
CA GLU A 128 -9.45 -27.05 5.50
C GLU A 128 -8.13 -27.68 5.09
N THR A 129 -7.79 -28.82 5.68
CA THR A 129 -6.56 -29.55 5.35
C THR A 129 -6.66 -30.21 3.98
N MET A 130 -7.84 -30.72 3.63
CA MET A 130 -8.10 -31.29 2.30
C MET A 130 -8.21 -30.21 1.21
N LEU A 131 -8.83 -29.07 1.53
CA LEU A 131 -8.96 -27.91 0.63
C LEU A 131 -7.66 -27.08 0.54
N ALA A 132 -6.64 -27.43 1.32
CA ALA A 132 -5.34 -26.77 1.32
C ALA A 132 -4.52 -27.02 0.06
N GLU A 133 -4.96 -27.93 -0.82
CA GLU A 133 -4.22 -28.25 -2.03
C GLU A 133 -4.02 -26.98 -2.89
N PRO A 134 -2.79 -26.77 -3.39
CA PRO A 134 -2.42 -25.54 -4.07
C PRO A 134 -3.07 -25.49 -5.45
N LEU A 135 -4.33 -25.04 -5.51
CA LEU A 135 -4.89 -24.52 -6.74
C LEU A 135 -4.14 -23.22 -7.06
N GLU A 136 -3.59 -23.08 -8.26
CA GLU A 136 -3.00 -21.80 -8.70
C GLU A 136 -4.07 -20.71 -8.64
N GLN A 137 -4.01 -19.94 -7.56
CA GLN A 137 -4.95 -18.87 -7.26
C GLN A 137 -4.23 -17.55 -7.47
N ALA A 138 -4.90 -16.63 -8.15
CA ALA A 138 -4.41 -15.27 -8.28
C ALA A 138 -4.15 -14.68 -6.88
N GLU A 139 -3.08 -13.90 -6.75
CA GLU A 139 -2.74 -13.24 -5.51
C GLU A 139 -3.92 -12.40 -5.00
N GLY A 140 -4.20 -12.51 -3.71
CA GLY A 140 -5.29 -11.80 -3.09
C GLY A 140 -6.68 -12.38 -3.35
N SER A 141 -6.80 -13.50 -4.06
CA SER A 141 -8.10 -14.16 -4.25
C SER A 141 -8.66 -14.76 -2.96
N LEU A 142 -9.99 -14.79 -2.88
CA LEU A 142 -10.75 -15.32 -1.76
C LEU A 142 -11.62 -16.47 -2.28
N THR A 143 -11.78 -17.54 -1.51
CA THR A 143 -12.69 -18.64 -1.85
C THR A 143 -13.76 -18.79 -0.78
N VAL A 144 -15.02 -18.80 -1.19
CA VAL A 144 -16.18 -18.95 -0.31
C VAL A 144 -16.95 -20.21 -0.72
N TYR A 145 -16.92 -21.22 0.14
CA TYR A 145 -17.68 -22.46 -0.02
C TYR A 145 -19.07 -22.29 0.58
N VAL A 146 -20.10 -22.56 -0.21
CA VAL A 146 -21.49 -22.57 0.22
C VAL A 146 -21.90 -24.02 0.42
N ILE A 147 -22.16 -24.39 1.67
CA ILE A 147 -22.54 -25.76 2.05
C ILE A 147 -24.04 -25.91 2.20
N SER A 148 -24.54 -27.15 2.18
CA SER A 148 -25.96 -27.46 2.42
C SER A 148 -26.44 -26.87 3.75
N GLU A 149 -27.72 -26.48 3.81
CA GLU A 149 -28.36 -25.98 5.03
C GLU A 149 -28.27 -27.00 6.18
N HIS A 150 -28.27 -28.29 5.84
CA HIS A 150 -28.22 -29.40 6.79
C HIS A 150 -26.82 -29.98 7.00
N SER A 151 -25.79 -29.39 6.40
CA SER A 151 -24.42 -29.89 6.53
C SER A 151 -23.99 -29.89 8.01
N PRO A 152 -23.38 -30.99 8.50
CA PRO A 152 -22.86 -31.09 9.86
C PRO A 152 -21.54 -30.31 10.05
N LEU A 153 -20.93 -29.81 8.97
CA LEU A 153 -19.61 -29.20 8.98
C LEU A 153 -19.53 -27.99 9.91
N LEU A 154 -20.61 -27.19 10.00
CA LEU A 154 -20.72 -26.09 10.96
C LEU A 154 -21.79 -26.44 12.02
N PRO A 155 -21.66 -25.94 13.26
CA PRO A 155 -22.76 -25.97 14.24
C PRO A 155 -24.03 -25.28 13.72
N LYS A 156 -25.19 -25.65 14.26
CA LYS A 156 -26.51 -25.17 13.77
C LYS A 156 -26.73 -23.66 13.96
N ASP A 157 -26.12 -23.08 14.97
CA ASP A 157 -26.12 -21.65 15.28
C ASP A 157 -25.07 -20.87 14.45
N MET A 158 -24.14 -21.57 13.80
CA MET A 158 -23.08 -20.96 13.01
C MET A 158 -23.44 -20.91 11.53
N MET A 159 -23.52 -19.68 11.02
CA MET A 159 -23.92 -19.39 9.65
C MET A 159 -22.76 -19.17 8.68
N SER A 160 -21.60 -18.79 9.20
CA SER A 160 -20.39 -18.57 8.42
C SER A 160 -19.16 -18.78 9.28
N TYR A 161 -18.10 -19.30 8.66
CA TYR A 161 -16.80 -19.50 9.26
C TYR A 161 -15.74 -18.93 8.33
N ILE A 162 -14.77 -18.20 8.89
CA ILE A 162 -13.63 -17.64 8.15
C ILE A 162 -12.39 -18.43 8.54
N GLY A 163 -11.81 -19.12 7.57
CA GLY A 163 -10.60 -19.90 7.72
C GLY A 163 -9.33 -19.07 7.58
N PRO A 164 -8.16 -19.63 7.92
CA PRO A 164 -6.89 -18.92 7.93
C PRO A 164 -6.31 -18.69 6.52
N LYS A 165 -6.74 -19.45 5.51
CA LYS A 165 -6.16 -19.45 4.16
C LYS A 165 -6.95 -18.63 3.13
N ARG A 166 -7.55 -17.52 3.55
CA ARG A 166 -8.47 -16.72 2.69
C ARG A 166 -9.61 -17.58 2.12
N THR A 167 -10.01 -18.58 2.89
CA THR A 167 -11.17 -19.43 2.64
C THR A 167 -12.26 -19.11 3.65
N ALA A 168 -13.51 -19.27 3.24
CA ALA A 168 -14.63 -19.20 4.17
C ALA A 168 -15.70 -20.22 3.78
N VAL A 169 -16.45 -20.64 4.79
CA VAL A 169 -17.59 -21.55 4.62
C VAL A 169 -18.85 -20.80 5.04
N VAL A 170 -19.87 -20.82 4.20
CA VAL A 170 -21.16 -20.17 4.44
C VAL A 170 -22.27 -21.20 4.32
N ARG A 171 -23.16 -21.25 5.31
CA ARG A 171 -24.33 -22.12 5.26
C ARG A 171 -25.31 -21.59 4.20
N GLY A 172 -25.64 -22.46 3.24
CA GLY A 172 -26.63 -22.20 2.21
C GLY A 172 -28.05 -22.23 2.75
N ILE A 173 -28.98 -21.78 1.92
CA ILE A 173 -30.42 -21.75 2.18
C ILE A 173 -31.09 -22.14 0.85
N THR A 174 -32.18 -22.89 0.88
CA THR A 174 -32.83 -23.44 -0.33
C THR A 174 -34.19 -22.79 -0.65
N HIS A 175 -34.40 -21.54 -0.25
CA HIS A 175 -35.64 -20.78 -0.50
C HIS A 175 -35.54 -19.82 -1.70
N ARG A 176 -36.70 -19.31 -2.16
CA ARG A 176 -36.83 -18.42 -3.34
C ARG A 176 -36.01 -17.12 -3.30
N GLU A 177 -35.59 -16.69 -2.10
CA GLU A 177 -34.73 -15.52 -1.90
C GLU A 177 -33.29 -15.86 -1.47
N ALA A 178 -32.93 -17.14 -1.51
CA ALA A 178 -31.65 -17.64 -1.01
C ALA A 178 -30.46 -16.92 -1.65
N PHE A 179 -30.47 -16.71 -2.96
CA PHE A 179 -29.36 -16.09 -3.67
C PHE A 179 -29.08 -14.66 -3.18
N ASN A 180 -30.12 -13.88 -2.86
CA ASN A 180 -29.95 -12.52 -2.33
C ASN A 180 -29.42 -12.52 -0.89
N ILE A 181 -29.88 -13.46 -0.06
CA ILE A 181 -29.43 -13.59 1.34
C ILE A 181 -27.98 -14.08 1.38
N ILE A 182 -27.67 -15.17 0.68
CA ILE A 182 -26.33 -15.73 0.54
C ILE A 182 -25.41 -14.70 -0.12
N GLY A 183 -25.86 -14.02 -1.17
CA GLY A 183 -25.11 -12.97 -1.86
C GLY A 183 -24.67 -11.82 -0.94
N ARG A 184 -25.56 -11.37 -0.04
CA ARG A 184 -25.21 -10.38 0.99
C ARG A 184 -24.19 -10.92 1.99
N ARG A 185 -24.34 -12.18 2.43
CA ARG A 185 -23.42 -12.82 3.37
C ARG A 185 -22.04 -13.06 2.77
N ILE A 186 -21.96 -13.47 1.50
CA ILE A 186 -20.69 -13.58 0.76
C ILE A 186 -19.97 -12.23 0.73
N ILE A 187 -20.68 -11.13 0.49
CA ILE A 187 -20.07 -9.79 0.49
C ILE A 187 -19.52 -9.44 1.88
N GLN A 188 -20.27 -9.70 2.96
CA GLN A 188 -19.82 -9.45 4.33
C GLN A 188 -18.56 -10.24 4.67
N VAL A 189 -18.55 -11.54 4.33
CA VAL A 189 -17.40 -12.43 4.55
C VAL A 189 -16.19 -11.97 3.72
N ALA A 190 -16.40 -11.69 2.43
CA ALA A 190 -15.33 -11.18 1.57
C ALA A 190 -14.77 -9.83 2.06
N GLN A 191 -15.60 -8.97 2.66
CA GLN A 191 -15.16 -7.72 3.27
C GLN A 191 -14.34 -7.95 4.54
N ALA A 192 -14.76 -8.88 5.40
CA ALA A 192 -14.02 -9.22 6.62
C ALA A 192 -12.65 -9.87 6.34
N MET A 193 -12.55 -10.61 5.22
CA MET A 193 -11.30 -11.23 4.76
C MET A 193 -10.44 -10.31 3.90
N SER A 194 -11.01 -9.19 3.45
CA SER A 194 -10.32 -8.16 2.67
C SER A 194 -9.82 -7.04 3.59
N LEU A 195 -9.07 -6.10 3.02
CA LEU A 195 -8.62 -4.89 3.70
C LEU A 195 -9.82 -4.09 4.22
N THR A 196 -9.83 -3.81 5.53
CA THR A 196 -10.83 -2.94 6.14
C THR A 196 -10.54 -1.47 5.81
N GLU A 197 -11.57 -0.65 5.93
CA GLU A 197 -11.48 0.80 5.72
C GLU A 197 -10.46 1.44 6.68
N ASP A 198 -10.43 1.03 7.94
CA ASP A 198 -9.48 1.54 8.94
C ASP A 198 -8.03 1.19 8.60
N VAL A 199 -7.78 -0.02 8.12
CA VAL A 199 -6.43 -0.46 7.73
C VAL A 199 -5.96 0.30 6.48
N LEU A 200 -6.83 0.47 5.49
CA LEU A 200 -6.54 1.28 4.30
C LEU A 200 -6.31 2.75 4.67
N ALA A 201 -7.16 3.30 5.53
CA ALA A 201 -7.05 4.67 5.97
C ALA A 201 -5.76 4.89 6.77
N ALA A 202 -5.38 3.98 7.67
CA ALA A 202 -4.15 4.05 8.44
C ALA A 202 -2.91 3.89 7.56
N ALA A 203 -2.89 2.89 6.67
CA ALA A 203 -1.78 2.67 5.74
C ALA A 203 -1.54 3.86 4.81
N LEU A 204 -2.59 4.62 4.49
CA LEU A 204 -2.52 5.80 3.64
C LEU A 204 -2.45 7.11 4.45
N ALA A 205 -2.69 7.10 5.76
CA ALA A 205 -2.79 8.31 6.59
C ALA A 205 -1.51 9.15 6.58
N ASP A 206 -0.35 8.50 6.68
CA ASP A 206 0.96 9.18 6.66
C ASP A 206 1.30 9.80 5.29
N HIS A 207 0.58 9.40 4.25
CA HIS A 207 0.78 9.82 2.86
C HIS A 207 -0.30 10.78 2.39
N LEU A 208 -1.33 11.01 3.20
CA LEU A 208 -2.39 11.95 2.93
C LEU A 208 -1.98 13.31 3.52
N PRO A 209 -1.73 14.34 2.68
CA PRO A 209 -1.31 15.64 3.19
C PRO A 209 -2.40 16.21 4.09
N GLU A 210 -2.06 16.50 5.35
CA GLU A 210 -2.91 17.33 6.19
C GLU A 210 -2.97 18.74 5.59
N ASP A 211 -4.09 19.46 5.76
CA ASP A 211 -4.36 20.82 5.25
C ASP A 211 -3.24 21.83 5.57
N LYS A 212 -2.34 21.52 6.51
CA LYS A 212 -1.10 22.24 6.75
C LYS A 212 0.09 21.35 6.46
N TRP A 213 0.66 21.53 5.27
CA TRP A 213 1.95 20.98 4.91
C TRP A 213 3.05 21.56 5.84
N SER A 214 3.34 20.85 6.94
CA SER A 214 4.41 21.24 7.86
C SER A 214 5.77 21.04 7.20
N SER A 215 6.75 21.87 7.55
CA SER A 215 8.09 21.79 6.94
C SER A 215 8.80 20.45 7.21
N ASP A 216 8.36 19.71 8.23
CA ASP A 216 8.89 18.38 8.58
C ASP A 216 8.39 17.27 7.65
N LYS A 217 7.18 17.41 7.07
CA LYS A 217 6.58 16.47 6.11
C LYS A 217 7.13 16.60 4.68
N ARG A 218 8.14 17.47 4.46
CA ARG A 218 8.83 17.67 3.17
C ARG A 218 9.87 16.61 2.83
N ARG A 219 10.14 15.65 3.72
CA ARG A 219 11.18 14.65 3.47
C ARG A 219 10.69 13.70 2.36
N PRO A 220 11.34 13.68 1.19
CA PRO A 220 11.01 12.70 0.16
C PRO A 220 11.28 11.31 0.72
N LEU A 221 10.28 10.44 0.71
CA LEU A 221 10.52 9.03 1.00
C LEU A 221 11.34 8.46 -0.15
N LYS A 222 12.57 8.03 0.11
CA LYS A 222 13.32 7.25 -0.85
C LYS A 222 12.69 5.85 -0.86
N SER A 223 11.98 5.51 -1.93
CA SER A 223 11.65 4.12 -2.19
C SER A 223 12.96 3.36 -2.35
N SER A 224 13.20 2.39 -1.48
CA SER A 224 14.36 1.51 -1.51
C SER A 224 13.85 0.09 -1.50
N LEU A 225 14.45 -0.77 -2.32
CA LEU A 225 14.20 -2.20 -2.27
C LEU A 225 15.01 -2.88 -1.15
N GLY A 226 15.87 -2.16 -0.44
CA GLY A 226 16.64 -2.66 0.69
C GLY A 226 16.26 -1.96 1.99
N TYR A 227 15.87 -2.75 2.99
CA TYR A 227 15.50 -2.32 4.33
C TYR A 227 16.43 -2.97 5.36
N GLU A 228 16.93 -2.19 6.31
CA GLU A 228 17.75 -2.66 7.41
C GLU A 228 16.97 -2.46 8.71
N ILE A 229 16.81 -3.53 9.49
CA ILE A 229 16.06 -3.55 10.74
C ILE A 229 17.04 -3.84 11.88
N THR A 230 17.23 -2.88 12.77
CA THR A 230 18.14 -3.02 13.92
C THR A 230 17.38 -3.12 15.23
N PHE A 231 17.57 -4.20 15.97
CA PHE A 231 17.05 -4.35 17.33
C PHE A 231 18.09 -3.84 18.34
N SER A 232 17.70 -2.89 19.21
CA SER A 232 18.60 -2.32 20.23
C SER A 232 18.12 -2.65 21.63
N LEU A 233 18.95 -3.30 22.44
CA LEU A 233 18.71 -3.47 23.87
C LEU A 233 19.46 -2.38 24.65
N LEU A 234 18.72 -1.55 25.38
CA LEU A 234 19.29 -0.51 26.24
C LEU A 234 19.30 -0.98 27.70
N ASN A 235 20.49 -1.12 28.29
CA ASN A 235 20.65 -1.38 29.72
C ASN A 235 21.04 -0.08 30.47
N PRO A 236 20.11 0.55 31.22
CA PRO A 236 20.37 1.82 31.91
C PRO A 236 21.21 1.68 33.18
N ASP A 237 21.31 0.49 33.78
CA ASP A 237 22.15 0.24 34.96
C ASP A 237 22.78 -1.15 34.93
N PRO A 238 23.90 -1.31 34.19
CA PRO A 238 24.56 -2.59 34.01
C PRO A 238 25.25 -3.13 35.27
N LYS A 239 25.33 -2.33 36.34
CA LYS A 239 25.91 -2.78 37.62
C LYS A 239 24.89 -3.50 38.49
N SER A 240 23.60 -3.19 38.35
CA SER A 240 22.52 -3.80 39.11
C SER A 240 21.75 -4.86 38.32
N HIS A 241 21.80 -4.82 36.98
CA HIS A 241 21.06 -5.75 36.13
C HIS A 241 21.98 -6.43 35.11
N ASP A 242 22.11 -7.75 35.23
CA ASP A 242 22.67 -8.61 34.20
C ASP A 242 21.55 -8.96 33.20
N VAL A 243 21.52 -8.25 32.07
CA VAL A 243 20.47 -8.39 31.06
C VAL A 243 21.00 -9.20 29.90
N HIS A 244 20.53 -10.44 29.78
CA HIS A 244 20.74 -11.29 28.62
C HIS A 244 19.46 -11.37 27.79
N TRP A 245 19.58 -11.37 26.46
CA TRP A 245 18.46 -11.57 25.56
C TRP A 245 18.86 -12.52 24.42
N ASP A 246 17.97 -13.47 24.11
CA ASP A 246 18.11 -14.35 22.94
C ASP A 246 17.37 -13.73 21.75
N ILE A 247 17.94 -12.64 21.22
CA ILE A 247 17.35 -11.94 20.08
C ILE A 247 17.45 -12.78 18.80
N GLU A 248 18.50 -13.57 18.64
CA GLU A 248 18.68 -14.41 17.45
C GLU A 248 17.57 -15.48 17.35
N GLY A 249 17.29 -16.17 18.45
CA GLY A 249 16.18 -17.13 18.52
C GLY A 249 14.83 -16.46 18.28
N ALA A 250 14.60 -15.28 18.85
CA ALA A 250 13.37 -14.52 18.66
C ALA A 250 13.18 -14.04 17.21
N VAL A 251 14.24 -13.52 16.57
CA VAL A 251 14.23 -13.08 15.17
C VAL A 251 13.91 -14.28 14.27
N ARG A 252 14.59 -15.41 14.43
CA ARG A 252 14.35 -16.61 13.62
C ARG A 252 12.91 -17.14 13.77
N ARG A 253 12.37 -17.11 14.99
CA ARG A 253 11.05 -17.69 15.28
C ARG A 253 9.90 -16.78 14.89
N PHE A 254 10.02 -15.47 15.09
CA PHE A 254 8.89 -14.54 14.97
C PHE A 254 9.04 -13.53 13.85
N VAL A 255 10.26 -13.05 13.58
CA VAL A 255 10.51 -11.98 12.59
C VAL A 255 10.75 -12.56 11.21
N GLN A 256 11.58 -13.61 11.10
CA GLN A 256 11.97 -14.19 9.82
C GLN A 256 10.79 -14.70 8.98
N PRO A 257 9.78 -15.42 9.53
CA PRO A 257 8.64 -15.86 8.73
C PRO A 257 7.87 -14.69 8.09
N PHE A 258 7.77 -13.59 8.83
CA PHE A 258 7.13 -12.36 8.36
C PHE A 258 7.95 -11.67 7.26
N LEU A 259 9.27 -11.52 7.44
CA LEU A 259 10.15 -10.94 6.42
C LEU A 259 10.21 -11.79 5.15
N ASN A 260 10.19 -13.12 5.29
CA ASN A 260 10.11 -14.04 4.15
C ASN A 260 8.83 -13.82 3.35
N ALA A 261 7.69 -13.64 4.03
CA ALA A 261 6.42 -13.33 3.36
C ALA A 261 6.44 -11.97 2.65
N LEU A 262 7.25 -11.02 3.14
CA LEU A 262 7.42 -9.70 2.52
C LEU A 262 8.54 -9.64 1.47
N SER A 263 9.25 -10.73 1.20
CA SER A 263 10.39 -10.75 0.26
C SER A 263 10.05 -10.28 -1.16
N ALA A 264 8.79 -10.41 -1.58
CA ALA A 264 8.29 -9.87 -2.85
C ALA A 264 8.29 -8.33 -2.90
N ALA A 265 8.18 -7.66 -1.75
CA ALA A 265 8.13 -6.21 -1.65
C ALA A 265 9.53 -5.57 -1.45
N GLY A 266 10.52 -6.34 -1.00
CA GLY A 266 11.88 -5.85 -0.79
C GLY A 266 12.79 -6.86 -0.11
N ASN A 267 14.07 -6.51 -0.04
CA ASN A 267 15.11 -7.23 0.67
C ASN A 267 15.25 -6.65 2.08
N PHE A 268 15.29 -7.53 3.09
CA PHE A 268 15.39 -7.15 4.48
C PHE A 268 16.66 -7.72 5.10
N SER A 269 17.47 -6.87 5.73
CA SER A 269 18.58 -7.26 6.61
C SER A 269 18.16 -7.03 8.06
N VAL A 270 18.54 -7.93 8.96
CA VAL A 270 18.23 -7.81 10.40
C VAL A 270 19.51 -7.89 11.20
N ASP A 271 19.75 -6.86 12.01
CA ASP A 271 20.91 -6.72 12.88
C ASP A 271 20.47 -6.50 14.34
N SER A 272 21.34 -6.81 15.29
CA SER A 272 21.07 -6.60 16.73
C SER A 272 22.26 -5.96 17.44
N GLN A 273 21.99 -5.00 18.32
CA GLN A 273 23.00 -4.30 19.12
C GLN A 273 22.60 -4.19 20.59
N VAL A 274 23.61 -4.18 21.47
CA VAL A 274 23.44 -3.95 22.92
C VAL A 274 24.15 -2.66 23.27
N SER A 275 23.39 -1.70 23.82
CA SER A 275 23.94 -0.41 24.26
C SER A 275 23.86 -0.28 25.77
N LEU A 276 24.97 0.11 26.38
CA LEU A 276 25.07 0.40 27.80
C LEU A 276 24.84 1.91 28.01
N GLY A 277 23.95 2.27 28.92
CA GLY A 277 23.78 3.67 29.31
C GLY A 277 25.00 4.17 30.07
N ALA A 278 25.75 5.11 29.50
CA ALA A 278 26.78 5.84 30.25
C ALA A 278 26.10 6.90 31.12
N ARG A 279 26.44 6.92 32.42
CA ARG A 279 26.25 8.09 33.27
C ARG A 279 27.44 9.04 33.11
#